data_AF-A0A4W5LFK8-F1
#
_entry.id   AF-A0A4W5LFK8-F1
#
_cell.length_a   1.000
_cell.length_b   1.000
_cell.length_c   1.000
_cell.angle_alpha   90.00
_cell.angle_beta   90.00
_cell.angle_gamma   90.00
#
_symmetry.space_group_name_H-M   'P 1'
#
loop_
_entity.id
_entity.type
_entity.pdbx_description
1 polymer ?
#
loop_
_entity_poly.entity_id
_entity_poly.type
_entity_poly.pdbx_seq_one_letter_code
_entity_poly.pdbx_strand_id
1 'polypeptide(L)'
;MKGSCSLLYPEWLFCTKAPPRSWMCWRRVRLQHKHTYTHLLSEAPKENICSSLGKASLENTSGWVPLLLALMYEYTSPQSHWRPYLSLWSDFTALDHPMFWSKDERDRLLKGTGIPEAVDTDLTNIQKEYKDIVLPFITLHTDLWNPERHTLDLYRSLVAFVMAYSFQEPLDEEDEDEKDPNPPMMVPIADMLNHVSNHNANLEYTPECLKMVSVRSIRKGEEVFNTYGQMANWQLLHMYGFAEPYQSNSNDTADIPMSNVYKAAVQVTRSEAEQRLLVEKWSLLCEMEMVGDKGVFIFGKSGSLTDTEMYTTLKILCMSVEEFEDFRENEGWEEADDDEEKMLQALSNEGLPSLPPLWRHLVHAAARFTLDSYGEDMLKDKVLLEDEDGYAKLSSRQRRALQVRYGQKTILHQLLELTKP
;
A
#
# COMPACT_ATOMS: atom_id res chain seq x y z
N MET A 1 -2.46 20.33 35.94
CA MET A 1 -2.88 18.91 35.93
C MET A 1 -2.82 18.45 34.49
N LYS A 2 -1.69 17.84 34.10
CA LYS A 2 -1.46 17.27 32.76
C LYS A 2 -1.75 15.78 32.86
N GLY A 3 -2.75 15.29 32.14
CA GLY A 3 -3.02 13.86 31.98
C GLY A 3 -2.29 13.35 30.74
N SER A 4 -1.06 12.87 30.92
CA SER A 4 -0.38 12.04 29.92
C SER A 4 -1.00 10.64 29.98
N CYS A 5 -1.62 10.20 28.88
CA CYS A 5 -2.05 8.81 28.73
C CYS A 5 -0.79 7.96 28.47
N SER A 6 -0.12 7.55 29.56
CA SER A 6 0.94 6.56 29.53
C SER A 6 0.28 5.18 29.44
N LEU A 7 0.24 4.62 28.24
CA LEU A 7 0.10 3.17 28.08
C LEU A 7 1.33 2.55 28.78
N LEU A 8 1.09 1.87 29.90
CA LEU A 8 2.09 1.11 30.63
C LEU A 8 2.48 -0.11 29.77
N TYR A 9 3.47 0.09 28.89
CA TYR A 9 4.18 -1.02 28.27
C TYR A 9 5.04 -1.71 29.35
N PRO A 10 4.94 -3.03 29.56
CA PRO A 10 5.84 -3.74 30.45
C PRO A 10 7.29 -3.66 29.92
N GLU A 11 8.27 -3.58 30.83
CA GLU A 11 9.71 -3.26 30.63
C GLU A 11 10.54 -4.15 29.67
N TRP A 12 9.94 -4.85 28.70
CA TRP A 12 10.59 -5.90 27.91
C TRP A 12 11.23 -5.47 26.57
N LEU A 13 11.29 -4.18 26.23
CA LEU A 13 11.81 -3.72 24.92
C LEU A 13 13.03 -2.77 24.99
N PHE A 14 13.71 -2.66 26.14
CA PHE A 14 14.91 -1.83 26.26
C PHE A 14 16.21 -2.61 26.02
N CYS A 15 16.87 -2.36 24.88
CA CYS A 15 18.14 -2.97 24.49
C CYS A 15 19.30 -2.70 25.48
N THR A 16 20.08 -3.72 25.84
CA THR A 16 21.30 -3.58 26.68
C THR A 16 22.60 -3.30 25.91
N LYS A 17 22.52 -2.85 24.65
CA LYS A 17 23.54 -2.79 23.57
C LYS A 17 23.57 -4.08 22.73
N ALA A 18 23.22 -3.96 21.46
CA ALA A 18 23.39 -5.01 20.46
C ALA A 18 24.26 -4.50 19.29
N PRO A 19 25.26 -5.27 18.83
CA PRO A 19 26.02 -4.95 17.63
C PRO A 19 25.16 -5.12 16.35
N PRO A 20 25.58 -4.53 15.21
CA PRO A 20 24.93 -4.75 13.92
C PRO A 20 24.77 -6.25 13.63
N ARG A 21 23.59 -6.65 13.15
CA ARG A 21 23.20 -8.02 12.76
C ARG A 21 22.90 -9.03 13.89
N SER A 22 22.46 -8.60 15.08
CA SER A 22 22.14 -9.54 16.17
C SER A 22 20.78 -9.30 16.83
N TRP A 23 19.71 -9.68 16.13
CA TRP A 23 18.37 -9.69 16.69
C TRP A 23 17.63 -10.97 16.23
N MET A 24 16.66 -11.39 17.02
CA MET A 24 15.99 -12.70 17.11
C MET A 24 15.81 -13.51 15.80
N CYS A 25 15.95 -14.86 15.86
CA CYS A 25 15.61 -15.83 14.78
C CYS A 25 14.48 -16.77 15.22
N TRP A 26 13.54 -17.03 14.31
CA TRP A 26 12.29 -17.76 14.51
C TRP A 26 12.19 -19.00 13.61
N ARG A 27 12.48 -20.22 14.09
CA ARG A 27 12.57 -21.41 13.22
C ARG A 27 11.33 -21.68 12.33
N ARG A 28 11.54 -21.71 11.00
CA ARG A 28 10.72 -22.26 9.91
C ARG A 28 10.99 -23.76 9.85
N VAL A 29 9.96 -24.58 9.94
CA VAL A 29 10.12 -26.05 9.99
C VAL A 29 9.45 -26.67 8.78
N ARG A 30 10.24 -27.31 7.90
CA ARG A 30 9.73 -28.21 6.86
C ARG A 30 9.27 -29.52 7.49
N LEU A 31 8.08 -29.97 7.13
CA LEU A 31 7.46 -31.19 7.63
C LEU A 31 8.11 -32.47 7.07
N GLN A 32 8.60 -33.33 7.97
CA GLN A 32 8.61 -34.79 7.79
C GLN A 32 8.16 -35.45 9.10
N HIS A 33 7.36 -36.51 8.95
CA HIS A 33 6.65 -37.31 9.96
C HIS A 33 7.05 -37.25 11.45
N LYS A 34 5.98 -37.18 12.27
CA LYS A 34 5.83 -37.59 13.68
C LYS A 34 6.45 -36.69 14.77
N HIS A 35 5.52 -36.04 15.49
CA HIS A 35 5.62 -35.49 16.85
C HIS A 35 6.36 -34.15 17.06
N THR A 36 5.56 -33.09 16.90
CA THR A 36 5.32 -31.95 17.83
C THR A 36 6.23 -30.70 17.89
N TYR A 37 5.55 -29.58 17.56
CA TYR A 37 5.61 -28.16 17.96
C TYR A 37 6.70 -27.21 17.40
N THR A 38 6.33 -26.39 16.41
CA THR A 38 6.84 -25.00 16.22
C THR A 38 5.85 -24.15 15.42
N HIS A 39 5.80 -22.83 15.71
CA HIS A 39 4.69 -21.90 15.49
C HIS A 39 4.93 -20.93 14.32
N LEU A 40 4.20 -21.12 13.22
CA LEU A 40 3.82 -20.06 12.28
C LEU A 40 2.30 -20.14 12.12
N LEU A 41 1.59 -19.01 12.20
CA LEU A 41 0.12 -18.97 12.03
C LEU A 41 -0.32 -19.27 10.58
N SER A 42 0.60 -19.44 9.64
CA SER A 42 0.31 -19.81 8.26
C SER A 42 0.32 -21.32 7.96
N GLU A 43 1.02 -22.14 8.75
CA GLU A 43 1.06 -23.60 8.52
C GLU A 43 -0.03 -24.34 9.30
N ALA A 44 -0.41 -23.82 10.48
CA ALA A 44 -1.36 -24.53 11.34
C ALA A 44 -2.81 -24.61 10.83
N PRO A 45 -3.34 -23.66 10.02
CA PRO A 45 -4.61 -23.89 9.37
C PRO A 45 -4.45 -24.64 8.05
N LYS A 46 -3.36 -24.46 7.28
CA LYS A 46 -3.25 -25.10 5.96
C LYS A 46 -3.24 -26.63 6.06
N GLU A 47 -2.54 -27.24 7.00
CA GLU A 47 -2.49 -28.71 7.03
C GLU A 47 -3.68 -29.38 7.72
N ASN A 48 -4.39 -28.72 8.65
CA ASN A 48 -5.57 -29.32 9.31
C ASN A 48 -6.91 -28.88 8.70
N ILE A 49 -7.00 -27.63 8.23
CA ILE A 49 -8.18 -27.11 7.51
C ILE A 49 -8.12 -27.59 6.06
N CYS A 50 -7.00 -27.45 5.34
CA CYS A 50 -6.93 -27.84 3.91
C CYS A 50 -6.77 -29.36 3.66
N SER A 51 -6.38 -30.17 4.66
CA SER A 51 -6.37 -31.64 4.50
C SER A 51 -7.73 -32.30 4.72
N SER A 52 -8.63 -31.63 5.45
CA SER A 52 -10.01 -32.07 5.66
C SER A 52 -11.01 -31.45 4.68
N LEU A 53 -10.65 -30.32 4.06
CA LEU A 53 -11.56 -29.49 3.24
C LEU A 53 -11.08 -29.43 1.79
N GLY A 54 -11.98 -29.73 0.85
CA GLY A 54 -11.70 -29.66 -0.57
C GLY A 54 -11.22 -28.26 -0.99
N LYS A 55 -9.97 -28.18 -1.48
CA LYS A 55 -9.28 -26.97 -1.95
C LYS A 55 -10.14 -26.05 -2.85
N ALA A 56 -11.07 -26.61 -3.62
CA ALA A 56 -11.85 -25.90 -4.62
C ALA A 56 -12.93 -24.94 -4.08
N SER A 57 -13.30 -24.98 -2.79
CA SER A 57 -14.43 -24.17 -2.27
C SER A 57 -14.02 -22.81 -1.67
N LEU A 58 -12.73 -22.54 -1.51
CA LEU A 58 -12.21 -21.33 -0.84
C LEU A 58 -11.33 -20.46 -1.76
N GLU A 59 -11.17 -20.84 -3.02
CA GLU A 59 -10.49 -20.02 -4.03
C GLU A 59 -11.28 -18.72 -4.24
N ASN A 60 -10.62 -17.58 -3.99
CA ASN A 60 -11.21 -16.26 -4.07
C ASN A 60 -10.14 -15.26 -4.53
N THR A 61 -10.59 -14.06 -4.90
CA THR A 61 -9.78 -13.04 -5.54
C THR A 61 -8.76 -12.37 -4.60
N SER A 62 -8.97 -12.40 -3.27
CA SER A 62 -8.05 -11.77 -2.31
C SER A 62 -6.96 -12.72 -1.82
N GLY A 63 -7.20 -14.03 -1.82
CA GLY A 63 -6.31 -15.03 -1.24
C GLY A 63 -6.27 -15.02 0.30
N TRP A 64 -7.07 -14.16 0.96
CA TRP A 64 -6.99 -13.93 2.41
C TRP A 64 -8.01 -14.73 3.22
N VAL A 65 -9.12 -15.17 2.61
CA VAL A 65 -10.17 -15.95 3.30
C VAL A 65 -9.62 -17.08 4.19
N PRO A 66 -8.67 -17.92 3.74
CA PRO A 66 -8.19 -19.01 4.57
C PRO A 66 -7.54 -18.55 5.88
N LEU A 67 -6.74 -17.48 5.82
CA LEU A 67 -6.14 -16.87 7.01
C LEU A 67 -7.23 -16.25 7.90
N LEU A 68 -8.17 -15.51 7.31
CA LEU A 68 -9.23 -14.83 8.05
C LEU A 68 -10.14 -15.84 8.79
N LEU A 69 -10.53 -16.94 8.15
CA LEU A 69 -11.30 -18.02 8.79
C LEU A 69 -10.53 -18.67 9.95
N ALA A 70 -9.22 -18.88 9.78
CA ALA A 70 -8.36 -19.40 10.83
C ALA A 70 -8.27 -18.44 12.02
N LEU A 71 -8.06 -17.14 11.77
CA LEU A 71 -8.02 -16.13 12.81
C LEU A 71 -9.37 -15.98 13.52
N MET A 72 -10.48 -16.02 12.79
CA MET A 72 -11.83 -16.02 13.35
C MET A 72 -12.02 -17.17 14.35
N TYR A 73 -11.59 -18.38 13.97
CA TYR A 73 -11.65 -19.55 14.82
C TYR A 73 -10.74 -19.45 16.05
N GLU A 74 -9.44 -19.19 15.83
CA GLU A 74 -8.45 -19.16 16.91
C GLU A 74 -8.71 -18.03 17.91
N TYR A 75 -9.13 -16.86 17.43
CA TYR A 75 -9.45 -15.71 18.29
C TYR A 75 -10.65 -15.96 19.20
N THR A 76 -11.66 -16.69 18.73
CA THR A 76 -12.86 -16.99 19.53
C THR A 76 -12.76 -18.29 20.32
N SER A 77 -11.72 -19.11 20.07
CA SER A 77 -11.49 -20.37 20.76
C SER A 77 -10.78 -20.16 22.10
N PRO A 78 -11.41 -20.53 23.25
CA PRO A 78 -10.77 -20.40 24.55
C PRO A 78 -9.57 -21.35 24.72
N GLN A 79 -9.49 -22.42 23.91
CA GLN A 79 -8.44 -23.43 23.94
C GLN A 79 -7.38 -23.21 22.84
N SER A 80 -7.40 -22.04 22.18
CA SER A 80 -6.44 -21.72 21.13
C SER A 80 -5.00 -21.87 21.61
N HIS A 81 -4.20 -22.55 20.80
CA HIS A 81 -2.76 -22.67 21.00
C HIS A 81 -2.05 -21.30 20.91
N TRP A 82 -2.61 -20.37 20.14
CA TRP A 82 -2.10 -19.00 19.98
C TRP A 82 -2.67 -18.01 20.99
N ARG A 83 -3.49 -18.46 21.94
CA ARG A 83 -4.08 -17.59 22.97
C ARG A 83 -3.07 -16.65 23.65
N PRO A 84 -1.83 -17.07 24.00
CA PRO A 84 -0.84 -16.14 24.56
C PRO A 84 -0.49 -14.99 23.60
N TYR A 85 -0.32 -15.27 22.31
CA TYR A 85 -0.05 -14.26 21.29
C TYR A 85 -1.28 -13.39 21.03
N LEU A 86 -2.45 -13.99 20.83
CA LEU A 86 -3.71 -13.27 20.56
C LEU A 86 -4.11 -12.37 21.74
N SER A 87 -3.67 -12.69 22.97
CA SER A 87 -3.90 -11.83 24.15
C SER A 87 -3.08 -10.54 24.15
N LEU A 88 -2.06 -10.43 23.29
CA LEU A 88 -1.28 -9.20 23.09
C LEU A 88 -1.96 -8.24 22.12
N TRP A 89 -2.95 -8.72 21.35
CA TRP A 89 -3.65 -7.87 20.41
C TRP A 89 -4.42 -6.78 21.17
N SER A 90 -4.28 -5.55 20.69
CA SER A 90 -5.14 -4.47 21.14
C SER A 90 -6.60 -4.81 20.84
N ASP A 91 -7.51 -4.29 21.66
CA ASP A 91 -8.92 -4.29 21.33
C ASP A 91 -9.10 -3.73 19.91
N PHE A 92 -9.85 -4.44 19.05
CA PHE A 92 -10.07 -4.01 17.67
C PHE A 92 -10.73 -2.63 17.57
N THR A 93 -11.36 -2.15 18.64
CA THR A 93 -11.85 -0.77 18.75
C THR A 93 -10.74 0.29 18.67
N ALA A 94 -9.48 -0.08 18.91
CA ALA A 94 -8.33 0.80 18.77
C ALA A 94 -7.84 0.94 17.31
N LEU A 95 -8.28 0.06 16.41
CA LEU A 95 -7.98 0.18 14.98
C LEU A 95 -8.69 1.42 14.42
N ASP A 96 -7.93 2.34 13.84
CA ASP A 96 -8.44 3.63 13.36
C ASP A 96 -8.18 3.82 11.86
N HIS A 97 -8.17 2.72 11.11
CA HIS A 97 -8.19 2.69 9.65
C HIS A 97 -9.35 3.54 9.10
N PRO A 98 -9.17 4.25 7.97
CA PRO A 98 -10.22 5.04 7.32
C PRO A 98 -11.52 4.28 7.01
N MET A 99 -11.46 2.95 6.89
CA MET A 99 -12.66 2.11 6.74
C MET A 99 -13.58 2.12 7.97
N PHE A 100 -13.09 2.50 9.17
CA PHE A 100 -13.87 2.67 10.40
C PHE A 100 -14.36 4.10 10.60
N TRP A 101 -14.01 5.03 9.71
CA TRP A 101 -14.48 6.41 9.78
C TRP A 101 -15.88 6.49 9.16
N SER A 102 -16.67 7.49 9.58
CA SER A 102 -17.93 7.77 8.87
C SER A 102 -17.63 8.18 7.43
N LYS A 103 -18.51 7.84 6.49
CA LYS A 103 -18.31 8.18 5.06
C LYS A 103 -18.15 9.69 4.88
N ASP A 104 -19.00 10.49 5.51
CA ASP A 104 -18.92 11.95 5.44
C ASP A 104 -17.58 12.50 5.97
N GLU A 105 -17.07 11.95 7.08
CA GLU A 105 -15.76 12.35 7.62
C GLU A 105 -14.62 11.94 6.69
N ARG A 106 -14.63 10.70 6.17
CA ARG A 106 -13.62 10.20 5.22
C ARG A 106 -13.60 11.04 3.95
N ASP A 107 -14.75 11.22 3.30
CA ASP A 107 -14.86 11.93 2.04
C ASP A 107 -14.49 13.41 2.19
N ARG A 108 -14.82 14.03 3.34
CA ARG A 108 -14.44 15.43 3.62
C ARG A 108 -12.95 15.57 3.90
N LEU A 109 -12.36 14.69 4.72
CA LEU A 109 -10.97 14.85 5.17
C LEU A 109 -9.95 14.28 4.18
N LEU A 110 -10.30 13.28 3.38
CA LEU A 110 -9.37 12.54 2.52
C LEU A 110 -9.67 12.72 1.03
N LYS A 111 -10.49 13.70 0.65
CA LYS A 111 -10.79 14.02 -0.73
C LYS A 111 -9.50 14.22 -1.56
N GLY A 112 -9.44 13.57 -2.72
CA GLY A 112 -8.31 13.67 -3.66
C GLY A 112 -7.09 12.83 -3.29
N THR A 113 -7.09 12.16 -2.12
CA THR A 113 -5.93 11.37 -1.66
C THR A 113 -5.88 9.93 -2.18
N GLY A 114 -6.94 9.46 -2.84
CA GLY A 114 -7.13 8.07 -3.27
C GLY A 114 -7.69 7.13 -2.19
N ILE A 115 -7.59 7.52 -0.91
CA ILE A 115 -8.06 6.70 0.22
C ILE A 115 -9.59 6.46 0.20
N PRO A 116 -10.46 7.46 -0.07
CA PRO A 116 -11.90 7.22 -0.10
C PRO A 116 -12.30 6.13 -1.12
N GLU A 117 -11.73 6.17 -2.32
CA GLU A 117 -11.99 5.23 -3.40
C GLU A 117 -11.47 3.82 -3.06
N ALA A 118 -10.27 3.72 -2.47
CA ALA A 118 -9.71 2.46 -1.99
C ALA A 118 -10.60 1.82 -0.92
N VAL A 119 -11.00 2.61 0.09
CA VAL A 119 -11.86 2.14 1.19
C VAL A 119 -13.25 1.73 0.72
N ASP A 120 -13.85 2.46 -0.21
CA ASP A 120 -15.16 2.10 -0.77
C ASP A 120 -15.08 0.76 -1.53
N THR A 121 -13.95 0.51 -2.21
CA THR A 121 -13.66 -0.78 -2.86
C THR A 121 -13.49 -1.90 -1.83
N ASP A 122 -12.70 -1.68 -0.78
CA ASP A 122 -12.48 -2.67 0.29
C ASP A 122 -13.78 -3.04 1.00
N LEU A 123 -14.57 -2.05 1.42
CA LEU A 123 -15.83 -2.30 2.12
C LEU A 123 -16.80 -3.11 1.24
N THR A 124 -16.84 -2.83 -0.06
CA THR A 124 -17.63 -3.61 -1.02
C THR A 124 -17.13 -5.04 -1.13
N ASN A 125 -15.81 -5.23 -1.26
CA ASN A 125 -15.19 -6.54 -1.38
C ASN A 125 -15.36 -7.37 -0.10
N ILE A 126 -15.12 -6.79 1.08
CA ILE A 126 -15.29 -7.44 2.39
C ILE A 126 -16.73 -7.90 2.58
N GLN A 127 -17.70 -7.05 2.25
CA GLN A 127 -19.11 -7.41 2.36
C GLN A 127 -19.48 -8.56 1.41
N LYS A 128 -18.99 -8.51 0.18
CA LYS A 128 -19.23 -9.54 -0.84
C LYS A 128 -18.57 -10.86 -0.45
N GLU A 129 -17.28 -10.84 -0.09
CA GLU A 129 -16.49 -12.01 0.33
C GLU A 129 -17.12 -12.67 1.56
N TYR A 130 -17.53 -11.88 2.55
CA TYR A 130 -18.19 -12.43 3.73
C TYR A 130 -19.53 -13.10 3.38
N LYS A 131 -20.36 -12.42 2.59
CA LYS A 131 -21.71 -12.90 2.26
C LYS A 131 -21.69 -14.14 1.36
N ASP A 132 -20.83 -14.13 0.35
CA ASP A 132 -20.87 -15.11 -0.74
C ASP A 132 -19.97 -16.31 -0.46
N ILE A 133 -18.96 -16.18 0.42
CA ILE A 133 -17.97 -17.23 0.70
C ILE A 133 -17.93 -17.58 2.19
N VAL A 134 -17.60 -16.61 3.06
CA VAL A 134 -17.28 -16.86 4.48
C VAL A 134 -18.49 -17.35 5.27
N LEU A 135 -19.63 -16.68 5.13
CA LEU A 135 -20.86 -17.02 5.85
C LEU A 135 -21.45 -18.37 5.41
N PRO A 136 -21.56 -18.69 4.10
CA PRO A 136 -21.94 -20.04 3.66
C PRO A 136 -21.01 -21.11 4.23
N PHE A 137 -19.70 -20.87 4.24
CA PHE A 137 -18.71 -21.79 4.80
C PHE A 137 -18.92 -22.02 6.31
N ILE A 138 -19.02 -20.94 7.08
CA ILE A 138 -19.30 -21.00 8.53
C ILE A 138 -20.62 -21.74 8.82
N THR A 139 -21.64 -21.52 8.00
CA THR A 139 -22.97 -22.14 8.16
C THR A 139 -22.93 -23.65 7.88
N LEU A 140 -22.05 -24.10 6.97
CA LEU A 140 -21.87 -25.51 6.68
C LEU A 140 -21.08 -26.25 7.78
N HIS A 141 -20.18 -25.54 8.46
CA HIS A 141 -19.23 -26.09 9.44
C HIS A 141 -19.50 -25.58 10.86
N THR A 142 -20.76 -25.73 11.32
CA THR A 142 -21.20 -25.23 12.64
C THR A 142 -20.59 -25.96 13.84
N ASP A 143 -19.92 -27.08 13.60
CA ASP A 143 -19.10 -27.80 14.57
C ASP A 143 -17.84 -27.02 14.97
N LEU A 144 -17.32 -26.19 14.07
CA LEU A 144 -16.12 -25.38 14.29
C LEU A 144 -16.43 -23.90 14.41
N TRP A 145 -17.39 -23.38 13.63
CA TRP A 145 -17.73 -21.95 13.62
C TRP A 145 -19.17 -21.67 14.06
N ASN A 146 -19.37 -20.68 14.93
CA ASN A 146 -20.69 -20.16 15.28
C ASN A 146 -21.02 -18.88 14.48
N PRO A 147 -22.06 -18.84 13.62
CA PRO A 147 -22.48 -17.64 12.88
C PRO A 147 -22.81 -16.41 13.75
N GLU A 148 -23.26 -16.61 14.99
CA GLU A 148 -23.57 -15.50 15.92
C GLU A 148 -22.30 -14.85 16.50
N ARG A 149 -21.18 -15.58 16.53
CA ARG A 149 -19.88 -15.06 16.97
C ARG A 149 -19.00 -14.61 15.80
N HIS A 150 -19.07 -15.34 14.70
CA HIS A 150 -18.25 -15.11 13.51
C HIS A 150 -18.99 -14.21 12.52
N THR A 151 -19.24 -12.98 12.96
CA THR A 151 -20.04 -11.98 12.25
C THR A 151 -19.23 -11.21 11.19
N LEU A 152 -19.93 -10.46 10.34
CA LEU A 152 -19.32 -9.53 9.39
C LEU A 152 -18.43 -8.49 10.08
N ASP A 153 -18.83 -8.01 11.27
CA ASP A 153 -18.06 -7.02 12.03
C ASP A 153 -16.73 -7.59 12.49
N LEU A 154 -16.73 -8.81 13.06
CA LEU A 154 -15.49 -9.50 13.44
C LEU A 154 -14.60 -9.74 12.21
N TYR A 155 -15.19 -10.19 11.11
CA TYR A 155 -14.46 -10.43 9.87
C TYR A 155 -13.82 -9.15 9.33
N ARG A 156 -14.54 -8.03 9.31
CA ARG A 156 -14.00 -6.71 8.94
C ARG A 156 -12.87 -6.25 9.87
N SER A 157 -13.01 -6.44 11.18
CA SER A 157 -11.94 -6.15 12.14
C SER A 157 -10.68 -6.98 11.87
N LEU A 158 -10.85 -8.26 11.53
CA LEU A 158 -9.74 -9.14 11.18
C LEU A 158 -9.11 -8.81 9.83
N VAL A 159 -9.89 -8.34 8.85
CA VAL A 159 -9.34 -7.80 7.59
C VAL A 159 -8.44 -6.61 7.90
N ALA A 160 -8.91 -5.64 8.69
CA ALA A 160 -8.09 -4.49 9.11
C ALA A 160 -6.86 -4.91 9.91
N PHE A 161 -6.99 -5.94 10.74
CA PHE A 161 -5.86 -6.48 11.50
C PHE A 161 -4.84 -7.15 10.58
N VAL A 162 -5.27 -7.98 9.62
CA VAL A 162 -4.38 -8.61 8.63
C VAL A 162 -3.70 -7.54 7.76
N MET A 163 -4.42 -6.50 7.32
CA MET A 163 -3.83 -5.36 6.59
C MET A 163 -2.68 -4.71 7.38
N ALA A 164 -2.81 -4.57 8.70
CA ALA A 164 -1.86 -3.82 9.51
C ALA A 164 -0.73 -4.66 10.13
N TYR A 165 -0.92 -5.96 10.31
CA TYR A 165 -0.02 -6.80 11.13
C TYR A 165 0.48 -8.06 10.43
N SER A 166 -0.06 -8.41 9.26
CA SER A 166 0.43 -9.57 8.53
C SER A 166 1.71 -9.26 7.73
N PHE A 167 2.44 -10.31 7.41
CA PHE A 167 3.62 -10.29 6.55
C PHE A 167 3.33 -11.11 5.31
N GLN A 168 3.88 -10.67 4.19
CA GLN A 168 3.85 -11.41 2.94
C GLN A 168 5.29 -11.74 2.55
N GLU A 169 5.56 -13.02 2.35
CA GLU A 169 6.87 -13.45 1.87
C GLU A 169 7.00 -13.12 0.38
N PRO A 170 8.04 -12.38 -0.03
CA PRO A 170 8.26 -12.10 -1.44
C PRO A 170 8.51 -13.41 -2.21
N LEU A 171 8.15 -13.42 -3.48
CA LEU A 171 8.56 -14.48 -4.40
C LEU A 171 10.05 -14.28 -4.73
N ASP A 172 10.71 -15.33 -5.21
CA ASP A 172 12.02 -15.17 -5.83
C ASP A 172 11.84 -14.39 -7.15
N GLU A 173 12.78 -13.52 -7.53
CA GLU A 173 12.66 -12.65 -8.72
C GLU A 173 12.32 -13.44 -10.00
N GLU A 174 12.82 -14.67 -10.13
CA GLU A 174 12.53 -15.56 -11.27
C GLU A 174 11.07 -16.05 -11.33
N ASP A 175 10.33 -15.94 -10.23
CA ASP A 175 8.98 -16.48 -10.06
C ASP A 175 7.89 -15.39 -10.04
N GLU A 176 8.25 -14.09 -9.99
CA GLU A 176 7.29 -12.98 -9.81
C GLU A 176 6.28 -12.88 -10.95
N ASP A 177 6.69 -13.16 -12.19
CA ASP A 177 5.83 -13.10 -13.39
C ASP A 177 5.00 -14.38 -13.60
N GLU A 178 5.38 -15.50 -12.97
CA GLU A 178 4.77 -16.82 -13.20
C GLU A 178 3.82 -17.27 -12.08
N LYS A 179 3.97 -16.74 -10.87
CA LYS A 179 3.28 -17.25 -9.67
C LYS A 179 2.45 -16.18 -8.99
N ASP A 180 1.29 -16.62 -8.49
CA ASP A 180 0.49 -15.80 -7.58
C ASP A 180 1.31 -15.45 -6.32
N PRO A 181 1.18 -14.21 -5.81
CA PRO A 181 1.85 -13.80 -4.58
C PRO A 181 1.55 -14.76 -3.42
N ASN A 182 2.55 -14.99 -2.57
CA ASN A 182 2.35 -15.79 -1.36
C ASN A 182 1.22 -15.20 -0.50
N PRO A 183 0.35 -16.02 0.12
CA PRO A 183 -0.69 -15.50 0.99
C PRO A 183 -0.09 -14.89 2.27
N PRO A 184 -0.75 -13.90 2.88
CA PRO A 184 -0.27 -13.26 4.09
C PRO A 184 -0.19 -14.25 5.27
N MET A 185 0.65 -13.91 6.24
CA MET A 185 0.84 -14.69 7.46
C MET A 185 1.08 -13.80 8.68
N MET A 186 0.58 -14.24 9.83
CA MET A 186 0.89 -13.56 11.10
C MET A 186 2.23 -14.05 11.63
N VAL A 187 3.09 -13.11 12.02
CA VAL A 187 4.43 -13.39 12.57
C VAL A 187 4.49 -12.84 13.99
N PRO A 188 4.16 -13.66 15.01
CA PRO A 188 4.20 -13.24 16.40
C PRO A 188 5.52 -12.57 16.76
N ILE A 189 5.44 -11.49 17.55
CA ILE A 189 6.57 -10.66 18.03
C ILE A 189 7.15 -9.76 16.94
N ALA A 190 7.32 -10.23 15.71
CA ALA A 190 7.77 -9.37 14.61
C ALA A 190 6.74 -8.27 14.31
N ASP A 191 5.45 -8.61 14.40
CA ASP A 191 4.31 -7.70 14.25
C ASP A 191 4.17 -6.66 15.38
N MET A 192 4.97 -6.76 16.45
CA MET A 192 5.00 -5.77 17.53
C MET A 192 5.89 -4.56 17.21
N LEU A 193 6.76 -4.67 16.20
CA LEU A 193 7.69 -3.60 15.84
C LEU A 193 6.96 -2.55 15.00
N ASN A 194 6.98 -1.30 15.47
CA ASN A 194 6.43 -0.15 14.75
C ASN A 194 7.23 0.16 13.48
N HIS A 195 6.64 0.92 12.57
CA HIS A 195 7.28 1.41 11.35
C HIS A 195 7.68 2.86 11.44
N VAL A 196 8.83 3.16 10.82
CA VAL A 196 9.18 4.49 10.29
C VAL A 196 9.94 4.28 8.98
N SER A 197 9.88 5.25 8.05
CA SER A 197 10.60 5.13 6.78
C SER A 197 12.12 4.97 7.00
N ASN A 198 12.67 5.68 7.99
CA ASN A 198 14.06 5.57 8.45
C ASN A 198 14.25 4.49 9.53
N HIS A 199 13.82 3.27 9.21
CA HIS A 199 13.82 2.10 10.09
C HIS A 199 15.23 1.70 10.56
N ASN A 200 15.28 0.86 11.60
CA ASN A 200 16.55 0.36 12.16
C ASN A 200 16.61 -1.17 12.29
N ALA A 201 15.54 -1.86 11.90
CA ALA A 201 15.46 -3.30 11.73
C ALA A 201 14.61 -3.71 10.51
N ASN A 202 14.85 -4.90 9.97
CA ASN A 202 14.07 -5.50 8.90
C ASN A 202 13.91 -7.02 9.11
N LEU A 203 12.90 -7.61 8.46
CA LEU A 203 12.67 -9.05 8.46
C LEU A 203 13.41 -9.72 7.29
N GLU A 204 14.22 -10.73 7.58
CA GLU A 204 14.87 -11.59 6.60
C GLU A 204 14.19 -12.97 6.60
N TYR A 205 13.87 -13.47 5.41
CA TYR A 205 13.34 -14.81 5.19
C TYR A 205 14.49 -15.79 4.98
N THR A 206 14.51 -16.88 5.74
CA THR A 206 15.46 -17.98 5.54
C THR A 206 14.71 -19.31 5.46
N PRO A 207 15.30 -20.38 4.87
CA PRO A 207 14.62 -21.66 4.72
C PRO A 207 14.18 -22.26 6.06
N GLU A 208 14.94 -21.98 7.12
CA GLU A 208 14.71 -22.52 8.46
C GLU A 208 14.32 -21.48 9.50
N CYS A 209 14.23 -20.17 9.21
CA CYS A 209 13.65 -19.18 10.12
C CYS A 209 13.25 -17.85 9.48
N LEU A 210 12.36 -17.10 10.13
CA LEU A 210 12.26 -15.65 9.95
C LEU A 210 13.24 -14.98 10.92
N LYS A 211 14.00 -13.98 10.48
CA LYS A 211 14.98 -13.27 11.33
C LYS A 211 14.66 -11.79 11.34
N MET A 212 14.51 -11.20 12.51
CA MET A 212 14.45 -9.74 12.63
C MET A 212 15.87 -9.24 12.84
N VAL A 213 16.43 -8.47 11.91
CA VAL A 213 17.84 -8.08 11.91
C VAL A 213 17.95 -6.56 11.99
N SER A 214 18.86 -6.05 12.82
CA SER A 214 19.13 -4.61 12.85
C SER A 214 19.96 -4.19 11.64
N VAL A 215 19.51 -3.18 10.90
CA VAL A 215 20.24 -2.61 9.75
C VAL A 215 21.28 -1.57 10.17
N ARG A 216 21.20 -1.06 11.40
CA ARG A 216 22.19 -0.17 12.02
C ARG A 216 22.33 -0.43 13.52
N SER A 217 23.31 0.22 14.14
CA SER A 217 23.43 0.20 15.61
C SER A 217 22.23 0.89 16.27
N ILE A 218 21.65 0.27 17.30
CA ILE A 218 20.50 0.77 18.07
C ILE A 218 20.96 1.05 19.51
N ARG A 219 20.71 2.26 20.00
CA ARG A 219 21.15 2.68 21.33
C ARG A 219 20.24 2.11 22.43
N LYS A 220 20.77 1.95 23.64
CA LYS A 220 19.95 1.64 24.81
C LYS A 220 18.90 2.75 25.01
N GLY A 221 17.63 2.36 25.14
CA GLY A 221 16.52 3.32 25.25
C GLY A 221 15.90 3.72 23.91
N GLU A 222 16.55 3.41 22.79
CA GLU A 222 16.00 3.63 21.45
C GLU A 222 15.03 2.51 21.08
N GLU A 223 13.90 2.88 20.49
CA GLU A 223 12.91 1.93 19.98
C GLU A 223 13.44 1.21 18.73
N VAL A 224 13.03 -0.05 18.58
CA VAL A 224 13.35 -0.86 17.40
C VAL A 224 12.20 -0.71 16.41
N PHE A 225 12.49 -0.10 15.27
CA PHE A 225 11.54 0.12 14.19
C PHE A 225 11.81 -0.81 13.02
N ASN A 226 10.78 -1.52 12.59
CA ASN A 226 10.76 -2.32 11.38
C ASN A 226 10.46 -1.44 10.14
N THR A 227 10.64 -2.00 8.95
CA THR A 227 10.05 -1.49 7.71
C THR A 227 8.81 -2.29 7.33
N TYR A 228 7.73 -1.60 6.93
CA TYR A 228 6.54 -2.21 6.33
C TYR A 228 6.61 -2.19 4.80
N GLY A 229 7.75 -1.77 4.24
CA GLY A 229 7.95 -1.52 2.82
C GLY A 229 8.15 -0.03 2.52
N GLN A 230 8.26 0.29 1.23
CA GLN A 230 8.32 1.67 0.74
C GLN A 230 6.90 2.24 0.65
N MET A 231 6.38 2.70 1.79
CA MET A 231 4.98 3.12 1.91
C MET A 231 4.82 4.63 1.94
N ALA A 232 3.97 5.16 1.06
CA ALA A 232 3.51 6.53 1.11
C ALA A 232 2.55 6.76 2.28
N ASN A 233 2.37 8.00 2.72
CA ASN A 233 1.49 8.29 3.86
C ASN A 233 0.03 7.90 3.60
N TRP A 234 -0.42 7.94 2.34
CA TRP A 234 -1.78 7.53 2.00
C TRP A 234 -1.98 6.01 2.20
N GLN A 235 -0.98 5.20 1.83
CA GLN A 235 -0.95 3.75 2.05
C GLN A 235 -0.83 3.43 3.54
N LEU A 236 0.06 4.12 4.27
CA LEU A 236 0.18 3.97 5.72
C LEU A 236 -1.16 4.23 6.43
N LEU A 237 -1.86 5.30 6.04
CA LEU A 237 -3.14 5.63 6.66
C LEU A 237 -4.20 4.61 6.28
N HIS A 238 -4.27 4.22 5.02
CA HIS A 238 -5.24 3.25 4.50
C HIS A 238 -5.07 1.86 5.13
N MET A 239 -3.85 1.32 5.15
CA MET A 239 -3.55 -0.07 5.53
C MET A 239 -3.22 -0.24 7.02
N TYR A 240 -2.71 0.80 7.69
CA TYR A 240 -2.22 0.71 9.07
C TYR A 240 -2.85 1.74 10.04
N GLY A 241 -3.64 2.70 9.54
CA GLY A 241 -4.34 3.68 10.39
C GLY A 241 -3.46 4.80 10.96
N PHE A 242 -2.22 4.96 10.49
CA PHE A 242 -1.32 6.04 10.90
C PHE A 242 -0.69 6.76 9.70
N ALA A 243 -0.12 7.93 9.92
CA ALA A 243 0.68 8.64 8.92
C ALA A 243 1.90 9.22 9.62
N GLU A 244 3.05 9.19 8.95
CA GLU A 244 4.27 9.82 9.47
C GLU A 244 4.19 11.35 9.30
N PRO A 245 4.78 12.13 10.22
CA PRO A 245 4.85 13.57 10.08
C PRO A 245 5.50 14.01 8.78
N TYR A 246 5.05 15.14 8.23
CA TYR A 246 5.64 15.77 7.07
C TYR A 246 7.16 15.95 7.25
N GLN A 247 7.91 15.67 6.19
CA GLN A 247 9.38 15.52 6.11
C GLN A 247 9.96 14.21 6.70
N SER A 248 9.28 13.51 7.60
CA SER A 248 9.77 12.24 8.15
C SER A 248 9.67 11.09 7.15
N ASN A 249 8.53 10.96 6.44
CA ASN A 249 8.37 9.90 5.45
C ASN A 249 9.18 10.23 4.19
N SER A 250 10.28 9.52 3.97
CA SER A 250 11.10 9.63 2.75
C SER A 250 10.45 9.01 1.51
N ASN A 251 9.51 8.08 1.71
CA ASN A 251 8.88 7.27 0.67
C ASN A 251 7.49 7.82 0.29
N ASP A 252 7.19 9.06 0.68
CA ASP A 252 5.90 9.68 0.38
C ASP A 252 5.73 9.92 -1.13
N THR A 253 4.51 9.71 -1.63
CA THR A 253 4.18 9.81 -3.05
C THR A 253 2.91 10.62 -3.28
N ALA A 254 2.73 11.07 -4.52
CA ALA A 254 1.47 11.59 -5.04
C ALA A 254 1.12 10.90 -6.36
N ASP A 255 -0.15 10.52 -6.49
CA ASP A 255 -0.63 9.78 -7.64
C ASP A 255 -1.32 10.72 -8.63
N ILE A 256 -0.98 10.59 -9.91
CA ILE A 256 -1.65 11.27 -11.02
C ILE A 256 -2.47 10.23 -11.78
N PRO A 257 -3.82 10.30 -11.74
CA PRO A 257 -4.65 9.42 -12.55
C PRO A 257 -4.23 9.48 -14.02
N MET A 258 -4.03 8.32 -14.66
CA MET A 258 -3.66 8.24 -16.08
C MET A 258 -4.69 8.97 -16.96
N SER A 259 -5.96 8.93 -16.55
CA SER A 259 -7.05 9.68 -17.17
C SER A 259 -6.86 11.21 -17.16
N ASN A 260 -6.11 11.77 -16.19
CA ASN A 260 -5.76 13.19 -16.19
C ASN A 260 -4.71 13.53 -17.25
N VAL A 261 -3.79 12.62 -17.56
CA VAL A 261 -2.83 12.78 -18.68
C VAL A 261 -3.58 12.68 -20.02
N TYR A 262 -4.48 11.70 -20.17
CA TYR A 262 -5.35 11.62 -21.34
C TYR A 262 -6.19 12.90 -21.52
N LYS A 263 -6.80 13.39 -20.43
CA LYS A 263 -7.55 14.66 -20.44
C LYS A 263 -6.69 15.85 -20.86
N ALA A 264 -5.43 15.91 -20.41
CA ALA A 264 -4.49 16.94 -20.86
C ALA A 264 -4.19 16.82 -22.36
N ALA A 265 -4.01 15.59 -22.87
CA ALA A 265 -3.80 15.34 -24.28
C ALA A 265 -5.00 15.76 -25.13
N VAL A 266 -6.23 15.48 -24.67
CA VAL A 266 -7.46 15.94 -25.33
C VAL A 266 -7.48 17.47 -25.45
N GLN A 267 -7.05 18.22 -24.44
CA GLN A 267 -7.06 19.69 -24.46
C GLN A 267 -6.12 20.32 -25.50
N VAL A 268 -5.07 19.61 -25.91
CA VAL A 268 -4.11 20.14 -26.91
C VAL A 268 -4.49 19.77 -28.35
N THR A 269 -5.40 18.80 -28.53
CA THR A 269 -5.94 18.46 -29.88
C THR A 269 -6.83 19.59 -30.43
N ARG A 270 -6.72 19.85 -31.73
CA ARG A 270 -7.39 20.97 -32.43
C ARG A 270 -8.33 20.55 -33.55
N SER A 271 -8.29 19.29 -33.96
CA SER A 271 -9.11 18.75 -35.05
C SER A 271 -9.70 17.39 -34.71
N GLU A 272 -10.79 17.02 -35.40
CA GLU A 272 -11.37 15.68 -35.25
C GLU A 272 -10.38 14.56 -35.65
N ALA A 273 -9.50 14.83 -36.61
CA ALA A 273 -8.47 13.87 -37.02
C ALA A 273 -7.45 13.63 -35.91
N GLU A 274 -6.96 14.70 -35.26
CA GLU A 274 -6.07 14.59 -34.10
C GLU A 274 -6.73 13.87 -32.92
N GLN A 275 -8.02 14.10 -32.69
CA GLN A 275 -8.78 13.39 -31.64
C GLN A 275 -8.90 11.90 -31.93
N ARG A 276 -9.15 11.49 -33.18
CA ARG A 276 -9.18 10.08 -33.55
C ARG A 276 -7.81 9.43 -33.36
N LEU A 277 -6.74 10.08 -33.81
CA LEU A 277 -5.38 9.61 -33.62
C LEU A 277 -5.02 9.47 -32.13
N LEU A 278 -5.44 10.41 -31.28
CA LEU A 278 -5.24 10.33 -29.83
C LEU A 278 -5.92 9.09 -29.24
N VAL A 279 -7.15 8.77 -29.66
CA VAL A 279 -7.86 7.55 -29.23
C VAL A 279 -7.10 6.31 -29.66
N GLU A 280 -6.60 6.25 -30.90
CA GLU A 280 -5.81 5.12 -31.40
C GLU A 280 -4.52 4.93 -30.61
N LYS A 281 -3.79 6.01 -30.33
CA LYS A 281 -2.59 6.01 -29.49
C LYS A 281 -2.86 5.53 -28.07
N TRP A 282 -3.97 5.99 -27.48
CA TRP A 282 -4.36 5.56 -26.13
C TRP A 282 -4.75 4.08 -26.10
N SER A 283 -5.47 3.58 -27.12
CA SER A 283 -5.78 2.16 -27.24
C SER A 283 -4.52 1.29 -27.33
N LEU A 284 -3.51 1.72 -28.09
CA LEU A 284 -2.23 1.03 -28.16
C LEU A 284 -1.53 0.98 -26.80
N LEU A 285 -1.52 2.10 -26.06
CA LEU A 285 -0.95 2.15 -24.71
C LEU A 285 -1.67 1.19 -23.74
N CYS A 286 -2.99 1.01 -23.88
CA CYS A 286 -3.74 0.01 -23.13
C CYS A 286 -3.36 -1.42 -23.52
N GLU A 287 -3.19 -1.69 -24.82
CA GLU A 287 -2.76 -3.00 -25.34
C GLU A 287 -1.34 -3.37 -24.87
N MET A 288 -0.46 -2.37 -24.71
CA MET A 288 0.89 -2.52 -24.16
C MET A 288 0.93 -2.54 -22.62
N GLU A 289 -0.22 -2.49 -21.94
CA GLU A 289 -0.34 -2.44 -20.47
C GLU A 289 0.39 -1.24 -19.81
N MET A 290 0.74 -0.22 -20.59
CA MET A 290 1.38 1.02 -20.10
C MET A 290 0.38 1.94 -19.40
N VAL A 291 -0.91 1.83 -19.76
CA VAL A 291 -2.00 2.56 -19.10
C VAL A 291 -3.22 1.67 -18.88
N GLY A 292 -4.03 2.03 -17.89
CA GLY A 292 -5.29 1.34 -17.61
C GLY A 292 -6.36 2.27 -17.04
N ASP A 293 -7.62 1.83 -17.07
CA ASP A 293 -8.80 2.62 -16.67
C ASP A 293 -8.71 3.19 -15.24
N LYS A 294 -8.04 2.46 -14.34
CA LYS A 294 -7.83 2.84 -12.94
C LYS A 294 -6.35 3.05 -12.60
N GLY A 295 -5.48 3.10 -13.60
CA GLY A 295 -4.05 3.27 -13.39
C GLY A 295 -3.69 4.71 -13.00
N VAL A 296 -2.56 4.83 -12.32
CA VAL A 296 -1.98 6.09 -11.86
C VAL A 296 -0.50 6.13 -12.20
N PHE A 297 0.02 7.32 -12.51
CA PHE A 297 1.45 7.58 -12.49
C PHE A 297 1.84 8.03 -11.10
N ILE A 298 2.89 7.43 -10.52
CA ILE A 298 3.28 7.66 -9.13
C ILE A 298 4.49 8.58 -9.11
N PHE A 299 4.39 9.69 -8.39
CA PHE A 299 5.49 10.62 -8.19
C PHE A 299 5.98 10.58 -6.74
N GLY A 300 7.25 10.29 -6.55
CA GLY A 300 7.93 10.42 -5.26
C GLY A 300 8.60 11.79 -5.12
N LYS A 301 9.39 11.95 -4.07
CA LYS A 301 10.16 13.19 -3.82
C LYS A 301 11.27 13.46 -4.83
N SER A 302 11.69 12.45 -5.59
CA SER A 302 12.83 12.52 -6.51
C SER A 302 12.45 12.49 -7.99
N GLY A 303 11.17 12.27 -8.32
CA GLY A 303 10.69 12.08 -9.69
C GLY A 303 9.57 11.04 -9.79
N SER A 304 9.31 10.56 -10.99
CA SER A 304 8.39 9.43 -11.23
C SER A 304 8.95 8.13 -10.65
N LEU A 305 8.08 7.29 -10.10
CA LEU A 305 8.35 5.89 -9.71
C LEU A 305 7.74 4.89 -10.71
N THR A 306 6.94 5.38 -11.65
CA THR A 306 6.40 4.66 -12.80
C THR A 306 6.98 5.29 -14.07
N ASP A 307 8.31 5.36 -14.13
CA ASP A 307 9.02 6.11 -15.17
C ASP A 307 8.88 5.45 -16.55
N THR A 308 8.96 4.13 -16.65
CA THR A 308 8.74 3.39 -17.89
C THR A 308 7.35 3.65 -18.48
N GLU A 309 6.29 3.49 -17.69
CA GLU A 309 4.91 3.66 -18.13
C GLU A 309 4.64 5.11 -18.53
N MET A 310 5.12 6.06 -17.72
CA MET A 310 4.91 7.47 -17.97
C MET A 310 5.69 7.98 -19.18
N TYR A 311 6.97 7.61 -19.30
CA TYR A 311 7.83 8.02 -20.41
C TYR A 311 7.27 7.48 -21.73
N THR A 312 6.91 6.20 -21.76
CA THR A 312 6.30 5.55 -22.93
C THR A 312 4.97 6.20 -23.30
N THR A 313 4.14 6.52 -22.30
CA THR A 313 2.89 7.26 -22.50
C THR A 313 3.13 8.63 -23.14
N LEU A 314 4.03 9.43 -22.58
CA LEU A 314 4.34 10.77 -23.12
C LEU A 314 4.91 10.68 -24.54
N LYS A 315 5.79 9.71 -24.80
CA LYS A 315 6.39 9.44 -26.10
C LYS A 315 5.34 9.14 -27.15
N ILE A 316 4.50 8.13 -26.93
CA ILE A 316 3.45 7.73 -27.89
C ILE A 316 2.44 8.85 -28.11
N LEU A 317 1.97 9.50 -27.04
CA LEU A 317 1.01 10.59 -27.15
C LEU A 317 1.53 11.76 -27.99
N CYS A 318 2.83 12.06 -27.91
CA CYS A 318 3.44 13.22 -28.56
C CYS A 318 4.10 12.94 -29.92
N MET A 319 4.16 11.70 -30.38
CA MET A 319 4.64 11.37 -31.74
C MET A 319 3.82 12.08 -32.83
N SER A 320 4.45 12.39 -33.95
CA SER A 320 3.75 12.75 -35.19
C SER A 320 2.96 11.56 -35.76
N VAL A 321 2.16 11.81 -36.79
CA VAL A 321 1.41 10.76 -37.49
C VAL A 321 2.38 9.76 -38.12
N GLU A 322 3.40 10.25 -38.83
CA GLU A 322 4.42 9.45 -39.51
C GLU A 322 5.19 8.57 -38.50
N GLU A 323 5.67 9.16 -37.40
CA GLU A 323 6.37 8.40 -36.35
C GLU A 323 5.49 7.33 -35.70
N PHE A 324 4.19 7.58 -35.57
CA PHE A 324 3.26 6.60 -34.98
C PHE A 324 2.93 5.46 -35.95
N GLU A 325 2.81 5.75 -37.25
CA GLU A 325 2.63 4.72 -38.28
C GLU A 325 3.88 3.83 -38.36
N ASP A 326 5.08 4.42 -38.41
CA ASP A 326 6.35 3.69 -38.40
C ASP A 326 6.51 2.82 -37.13
N PHE A 327 6.11 3.35 -35.95
CA PHE A 327 6.14 2.59 -34.70
C PHE A 327 5.25 1.35 -34.74
N ARG A 328 4.06 1.46 -35.36
CA ARG A 328 3.12 0.33 -35.47
C ARG A 328 3.57 -0.72 -36.48
N GLU A 329 4.17 -0.29 -37.59
CA GLU A 329 4.62 -1.20 -38.65
C GLU A 329 5.84 -2.05 -38.23
N ASN A 330 6.68 -1.53 -37.34
CA ASN A 330 7.88 -2.22 -36.85
C ASN A 330 7.64 -3.06 -35.56
N GLU A 331 6.38 -3.39 -35.24
CA GLU A 331 5.98 -4.12 -34.01
C GLU A 331 6.52 -3.46 -32.71
N GLY A 332 6.64 -2.13 -32.69
CA GLY A 332 7.33 -1.38 -31.65
C GLY A 332 8.74 -0.98 -32.06
N TRP A 333 9.63 -0.77 -31.10
CA TRP A 333 11.06 -0.65 -31.37
C TRP A 333 11.69 -2.04 -31.25
N GLU A 334 12.46 -2.48 -32.25
CA GLU A 334 13.51 -3.50 -32.05
C GLU A 334 14.50 -2.94 -31.00
N GLU A 335 14.25 -3.15 -29.70
CA GLU A 335 15.13 -2.90 -28.54
C GLU A 335 16.26 -1.85 -28.72
N ALA A 336 15.96 -0.63 -29.17
CA ALA A 336 16.99 0.38 -29.43
C ALA A 336 16.66 1.78 -28.87
N ASP A 337 17.50 2.19 -27.92
CA ASP A 337 18.01 3.55 -27.61
C ASP A 337 17.50 4.31 -26.37
N ASP A 338 16.44 3.87 -25.69
CA ASP A 338 16.06 4.38 -24.37
C ASP A 338 16.17 3.25 -23.34
N ASP A 339 17.37 3.03 -22.79
CA ASP A 339 17.54 2.14 -21.63
C ASP A 339 16.81 2.73 -20.40
N GLU A 340 16.38 1.90 -19.46
CA GLU A 340 15.59 2.28 -18.27
C GLU A 340 16.23 3.45 -17.50
N GLU A 341 17.57 3.47 -17.42
CA GLU A 341 18.33 4.54 -16.78
C GLU A 341 18.06 5.92 -17.40
N LYS A 342 17.83 5.99 -18.71
CA LYS A 342 17.50 7.24 -19.41
C LYS A 342 16.07 7.70 -19.12
N MET A 343 15.11 6.77 -19.03
CA MET A 343 13.72 7.09 -18.67
C MET A 343 13.65 7.62 -17.24
N LEU A 344 14.31 6.94 -16.31
CA LEU A 344 14.44 7.34 -14.91
C LEU A 344 15.11 8.71 -14.78
N GLN A 345 16.21 8.95 -15.50
CA GLN A 345 16.89 10.25 -15.48
C GLN A 345 15.99 11.35 -16.07
N ALA A 346 15.25 11.08 -17.15
CA ALA A 346 14.37 12.06 -17.79
C ALA A 346 13.17 12.45 -16.90
N LEU A 347 12.63 11.50 -16.13
CA LEU A 347 11.51 11.71 -15.21
C LEU A 347 11.93 11.99 -13.76
N SER A 348 13.22 12.16 -13.50
CA SER A 348 13.75 12.71 -12.26
C SER A 348 13.44 14.21 -12.12
N ASN A 349 13.54 14.74 -10.90
CA ASN A 349 13.41 16.18 -10.67
C ASN A 349 14.38 17.05 -11.48
N GLU A 350 15.57 16.51 -11.81
CA GLU A 350 16.57 17.19 -12.62
C GLU A 350 16.26 17.10 -14.12
N GLY A 351 15.65 15.99 -14.55
CA GLY A 351 15.28 15.73 -15.94
C GLY A 351 13.99 16.42 -16.39
N LEU A 352 12.98 16.49 -15.51
CA LEU A 352 11.64 17.04 -15.81
C LEU A 352 11.68 18.42 -16.50
N PRO A 353 12.50 19.40 -16.07
CA PRO A 353 12.59 20.69 -16.74
C PRO A 353 13.13 20.62 -18.17
N SER A 354 13.87 19.57 -18.52
CA SER A 354 14.51 19.37 -19.83
C SER A 354 13.67 18.54 -20.80
N LEU A 355 12.51 18.03 -20.36
CA LEU A 355 11.60 17.30 -21.24
C LEU A 355 11.10 18.16 -22.42
N PRO A 356 10.71 17.55 -23.54
CA PRO A 356 10.12 18.26 -24.67
C PRO A 356 8.94 19.15 -24.25
N PRO A 357 8.72 20.34 -24.87
CA PRO A 357 7.71 21.30 -24.40
C PRO A 357 6.30 20.73 -24.30
N LEU A 358 5.88 19.89 -25.26
CA LEU A 358 4.57 19.26 -25.23
C LEU A 358 4.46 18.24 -24.09
N TRP A 359 5.52 17.46 -23.84
CA TRP A 359 5.55 16.48 -22.76
C TRP A 359 5.39 17.19 -21.41
N ARG A 360 6.21 18.23 -21.16
CA ARG A 360 6.11 19.06 -19.96
C ARG A 360 4.71 19.63 -19.79
N HIS A 361 4.09 20.12 -20.87
CA HIS A 361 2.74 20.66 -20.81
C HIS A 361 1.70 19.61 -20.38
N LEU A 362 1.77 18.39 -20.92
CA LEU A 362 0.87 17.30 -20.52
C LEU A 362 1.01 16.95 -19.04
N VAL A 363 2.25 16.81 -18.55
CA VAL A 363 2.53 16.55 -17.14
C VAL A 363 2.03 17.68 -16.25
N HIS A 364 2.31 18.93 -16.62
CA HIS A 364 1.87 20.12 -15.89
C HIS A 364 0.36 20.20 -15.78
N ALA A 365 -0.35 20.00 -16.90
CA ALA A 365 -1.81 20.03 -16.92
C ALA A 365 -2.43 18.88 -16.12
N ALA A 366 -1.86 17.67 -16.23
CA ALA A 366 -2.32 16.51 -15.46
C ALA A 366 -2.15 16.73 -13.94
N ALA A 367 -0.97 17.20 -13.51
CA ALA A 367 -0.70 17.54 -12.11
C ALA A 367 -1.66 18.62 -11.59
N ARG A 368 -2.01 19.61 -12.43
CA ARG A 368 -2.99 20.64 -12.10
C ARG A 368 -4.40 20.07 -11.91
N PHE A 369 -4.87 19.21 -12.82
CA PHE A 369 -6.17 18.54 -12.65
C PHE A 369 -6.22 17.69 -11.39
N THR A 370 -5.11 17.02 -11.05
CA THR A 370 -4.99 16.24 -9.83
C THR A 370 -5.10 17.15 -8.60
N LEU A 371 -4.39 18.28 -8.56
CA LEU A 371 -4.49 19.26 -7.46
C LEU A 371 -5.90 19.83 -7.29
N ASP A 372 -6.58 20.13 -8.41
CA ASP A 372 -7.96 20.64 -8.39
C ASP A 372 -8.94 19.66 -7.72
N SER A 373 -8.64 18.35 -7.73
CA SER A 373 -9.51 17.31 -7.13
C SER A 373 -9.59 17.38 -5.60
N TYR A 374 -8.55 17.90 -4.93
CA TYR A 374 -8.52 18.04 -3.47
C TYR A 374 -9.51 19.09 -2.96
N GLY A 375 -9.93 20.04 -3.81
CA GLY A 375 -10.92 21.08 -3.51
C GLY A 375 -10.45 22.20 -2.57
N GLU A 376 -9.35 22.04 -1.85
CA GLU A 376 -8.76 23.07 -1.00
C GLU A 376 -7.30 23.37 -1.36
N ASP A 377 -6.91 24.64 -1.25
CA ASP A 377 -5.55 25.12 -1.50
C ASP A 377 -4.53 24.55 -0.50
N MET A 378 -3.33 24.23 -1.00
CA MET A 378 -2.18 23.79 -0.20
C MET A 378 -1.80 24.81 0.88
N LEU A 379 -1.99 26.11 0.63
CA LEU A 379 -1.66 27.15 1.62
C LEU A 379 -2.43 27.00 2.94
N LYS A 380 -3.69 26.54 2.89
CA LYS A 380 -4.47 26.29 4.11
C LYS A 380 -3.88 25.14 4.92
N ASP A 381 -3.55 24.04 4.25
CA ASP A 381 -2.93 22.88 4.90
C ASP A 381 -1.56 23.26 5.50
N LYS A 382 -0.77 24.05 4.77
CA LYS A 382 0.51 24.59 5.27
C LYS A 382 0.34 25.41 6.55
N VAL A 383 -0.56 26.39 6.55
CA VAL A 383 -0.82 27.25 7.70
C VAL A 383 -1.28 26.44 8.91
N LEU A 384 -2.16 25.45 8.71
CA LEU A 384 -2.60 24.56 9.78
C LEU A 384 -1.49 23.65 10.33
N LEU A 385 -0.53 23.27 9.49
CA LEU A 385 0.62 22.47 9.91
C LEU A 385 1.66 23.30 10.69
N GLU A 386 1.83 24.57 10.33
CA GLU A 386 2.77 25.51 10.95
C GLU A 386 2.22 26.16 12.24
N ASP A 387 0.88 26.24 12.39
CA ASP A 387 0.22 26.72 13.61
C ASP A 387 0.17 25.61 14.68
N GLU A 388 1.15 25.60 15.61
CA GLU A 388 1.22 24.59 16.69
C GLU A 388 -0.06 24.53 17.54
N ASP A 389 -0.66 25.68 17.87
CA ASP A 389 -1.88 25.75 18.69
C ASP A 389 -3.12 25.28 17.92
N GLY A 390 -3.19 25.60 16.63
CA GLY A 390 -4.21 25.11 15.70
C GLY A 390 -4.11 23.61 15.49
N TYR A 391 -2.90 23.12 15.20
CA TYR A 391 -2.61 21.70 14.98
C TYR A 391 -2.93 20.85 16.22
N ALA A 392 -2.60 21.34 17.42
CA ALA A 392 -2.90 20.65 18.67
C ALA A 392 -4.41 20.52 18.96
N LYS A 393 -5.25 21.40 18.42
CA LYS A 393 -6.72 21.34 18.55
C LYS A 393 -7.37 20.36 17.59
N LEU A 394 -6.65 19.92 16.56
CA LEU A 394 -7.16 18.93 15.60
C LEU A 394 -7.26 17.55 16.25
N SER A 395 -8.35 16.84 15.94
CA SER A 395 -8.47 15.41 16.25
C SER A 395 -7.35 14.59 15.61
N SER A 396 -7.12 13.38 16.10
CA SER A 396 -6.12 12.45 15.53
C SER A 396 -6.38 12.20 14.03
N ARG A 397 -7.63 11.97 13.64
CA ARG A 397 -8.05 11.78 12.25
C ARG A 397 -7.76 13.00 11.38
N GLN A 398 -8.09 14.20 11.86
CA GLN A 398 -7.78 15.44 11.15
C GLN A 398 -6.27 15.65 10.97
N ARG A 399 -5.47 15.35 12.00
CA ARG A 399 -4.01 15.45 11.93
C ARG A 399 -3.42 14.50 10.90
N ARG A 400 -3.82 13.22 10.91
CA ARG A 400 -3.34 12.24 9.92
C ARG A 400 -3.77 12.58 8.51
N ALA A 401 -5.03 12.97 8.32
CA ALA A 401 -5.54 13.42 7.03
C ALA A 401 -4.77 14.65 6.50
N LEU A 402 -4.42 15.58 7.39
CA LEU A 402 -3.60 16.75 7.04
C LEU A 402 -2.18 16.33 6.60
N GLN A 403 -1.54 15.39 7.29
CA GLN A 403 -0.21 14.88 6.88
C GLN A 403 -0.25 14.27 5.46
N VAL A 404 -1.26 13.43 5.17
CA VAL A 404 -1.43 12.82 3.85
C VAL A 404 -1.64 13.87 2.76
N ARG A 405 -2.66 14.72 2.92
CA ARG A 405 -2.99 15.75 1.90
C ARG A 405 -1.82 16.69 1.66
N TYR A 406 -1.15 17.13 2.72
CA TYR A 406 -0.06 18.08 2.59
C TYR A 406 1.18 17.47 1.92
N GLY A 407 1.53 16.22 2.26
CA GLY A 407 2.60 15.48 1.59
C GLY A 407 2.37 15.36 0.08
N GLN A 408 1.19 14.87 -0.31
CA GLN A 408 0.81 14.72 -1.72
C GLN A 408 0.79 16.06 -2.48
N LYS A 409 0.15 17.09 -1.92
CA LYS A 409 0.08 18.42 -2.53
C LYS A 409 1.47 19.03 -2.73
N THR A 410 2.38 18.83 -1.78
CA THR A 410 3.76 19.33 -1.91
C THR A 410 4.45 18.72 -3.13
N ILE A 411 4.36 17.40 -3.31
CA ILE A 411 4.95 16.70 -4.47
C ILE A 411 4.32 17.21 -5.77
N LEU A 412 3.00 17.34 -5.84
CA LEU A 412 2.31 17.86 -7.02
C LEU A 412 2.67 19.31 -7.33
N HIS A 413 2.81 20.16 -6.31
CA HIS A 413 3.26 21.54 -6.49
C HIS A 413 4.71 21.62 -6.98
N GLN A 414 5.60 20.78 -6.45
CA GLN A 414 6.97 20.68 -6.96
C GLN A 414 6.97 20.25 -8.43
N LEU A 415 6.14 19.28 -8.80
CA LEU A 415 5.99 18.85 -10.19
C LEU A 415 5.49 19.98 -11.09
N LEU A 416 4.50 20.77 -10.66
CA LEU A 416 4.03 21.95 -11.40
C LEU A 416 5.15 22.97 -11.63
N GLU A 417 6.01 23.20 -10.64
CA GLU A 417 7.14 24.12 -10.75
C GLU A 417 8.21 23.62 -11.74
N LEU A 418 8.52 22.32 -11.71
CA LEU A 418 9.51 21.70 -12.59
C LEU A 418 9.03 21.58 -14.05
N THR A 419 7.71 21.53 -14.26
CA THR A 419 7.09 21.35 -15.59
C THR A 419 6.48 22.64 -16.15
N LYS A 420 6.86 23.80 -15.62
CA LYS A 420 6.38 25.09 -16.13
C LYS A 420 6.61 25.19 -17.65
N PRO A 421 5.57 25.52 -18.44
CA PRO A 421 5.62 25.50 -19.90
C PRO A 421 6.65 26.46 -20.49
#